data_AF-A0A2E8L583-F1
#
_entry.id   AF-A0A2E8L583-F1
#
_cell.length_a   1.000
_cell.length_b   1.000
_cell.length_c   1.000
_cell.angle_alpha   90.00
_cell.angle_beta   90.00
_cell.angle_gamma   90.00
#
_symmetry.space_group_name_H-M   'P 1'
#
loop_
_entity.id
_entity.type
_entity.pdbx_description
1 polymer ?
#
loop_
_entity_poly.entity_id
_entity_poly.type
_entity_poly.pdbx_seq_one_letter_code
_entity_poly.pdbx_strand_id
1 'polypeptide(L)'
;MNSPELITPIAQKARFQSIDTLRGIALLGVLLMNIIAFANPFAAYYLPSIDRADTGLNLAVFMFMDIFIEGSMRTIFSILFGAGLLIFINKP
;
A
#
# COMPACT_ATOMS: atom_id res chain seq x y z
N MET A 1 7.19 -18.38 39.49
CA MET A 1 6.63 -19.04 38.30
C MET A 1 5.71 -18.02 37.66
N ASN A 2 6.24 -17.25 36.71
CA ASN A 2 5.50 -16.12 36.11
C ASN A 2 4.36 -16.71 35.28
N SER A 3 3.13 -16.39 35.65
CA SER A 3 1.93 -16.80 34.91
C SER A 3 2.06 -16.37 33.45
N PRO A 4 1.70 -17.21 32.47
CA PRO A 4 1.72 -16.81 31.07
C PRO A 4 0.78 -15.62 30.89
N GLU A 5 1.29 -14.49 30.43
CA GLU A 5 0.44 -13.37 30.03
C GLU A 5 -0.53 -13.87 28.95
N LEU A 6 -1.81 -13.93 29.30
CA LEU A 6 -2.85 -14.29 28.36
C LEU A 6 -2.90 -13.19 27.30
N ILE A 7 -2.53 -13.55 26.07
CA ILE A 7 -2.57 -12.68 24.89
C ILE A 7 -4.04 -12.35 24.62
N THR A 8 -4.58 -11.37 25.34
CA THR A 8 -5.98 -10.97 25.24
C THR A 8 -6.15 -10.05 24.03
N PRO A 9 -7.23 -10.21 23.24
CA PRO A 9 -7.49 -9.35 22.09
C PRO A 9 -7.54 -7.89 22.54
N ILE A 10 -6.87 -7.01 21.78
CA ILE A 10 -6.86 -5.59 22.05
C ILE A 10 -8.31 -5.09 22.03
N ALA A 11 -8.77 -4.47 23.11
CA ALA A 11 -10.14 -3.93 23.19
C ALA A 11 -10.37 -2.95 22.02
N GLN A 12 -11.50 -3.10 21.31
CA GLN A 12 -11.84 -2.35 20.09
C GLN A 12 -11.75 -0.82 20.25
N LYS A 13 -11.90 -0.31 21.47
CA LYS A 13 -11.78 1.11 21.82
C LYS A 13 -10.35 1.68 21.70
N ALA A 14 -9.32 0.83 21.63
CA ALA A 14 -7.92 1.22 21.47
C ALA A 14 -7.45 1.20 20.00
N ARG A 15 -8.31 0.84 19.03
CA ARG A 15 -7.98 0.84 17.60
C ARG A 15 -8.33 2.18 16.97
N PHE A 16 -7.36 2.78 16.27
CA PHE A 16 -7.59 3.95 15.43
C PHE A 16 -8.21 3.51 14.10
N GLN A 17 -9.54 3.61 13.99
CA GLN A 17 -10.26 3.18 12.78
C GLN A 17 -9.74 3.85 11.50
N SER A 18 -9.33 5.12 11.59
CA SER A 18 -8.69 5.84 10.47
C SER A 18 -7.39 5.19 10.00
N ILE A 19 -6.56 4.65 10.91
CA ILE A 19 -5.29 4.01 10.51
C ILE A 19 -5.57 2.68 9.80
N ASP A 20 -6.57 1.93 10.25
CA ASP A 20 -6.92 0.64 9.66
C ASP A 20 -7.52 0.82 8.25
N THR A 21 -8.37 1.82 8.06
CA THR A 21 -8.93 2.15 6.74
C THR A 21 -7.84 2.59 5.77
N LEU A 22 -6.92 3.45 6.21
CA LEU A 22 -5.84 3.95 5.36
C LEU A 22 -4.87 2.81 4.96
N ARG A 23 -4.68 1.80 5.82
CA ARG A 23 -3.92 0.57 5.49
C ARG A 23 -4.60 -0.21 4.39
N GLY A 24 -5.91 -0.43 4.49
CA GLY A 24 -6.68 -1.10 3.46
C GLY A 24 -6.57 -0.42 2.10
N ILE A 25 -6.71 0.91 2.06
CA ILE A 25 -6.59 1.71 0.83
C ILE A 25 -5.18 1.59 0.24
N ALA A 26 -4.15 1.73 1.07
CA ALA A 26 -2.77 1.62 0.60
C ALA A 26 -2.47 0.23 0.03
N LEU A 27 -3.00 -0.82 0.67
CA LEU A 27 -2.82 -2.21 0.25
C LEU A 27 -3.54 -2.50 -1.08
N LEU A 28 -4.72 -1.92 -1.30
CA LEU A 28 -5.41 -1.96 -2.60
C LEU A 28 -4.62 -1.25 -3.70
N GLY A 29 -3.99 -0.12 -3.39
CA GLY A 29 -3.12 0.60 -4.32
C GLY A 29 -1.88 -0.22 -4.73
N VAL A 30 -1.23 -0.86 -3.77
CA VAL A 30 -0.09 -1.77 -4.04
C VAL A 30 -0.54 -3.00 -4.82
N LEU A 31 -1.72 -3.55 -4.52
CA LEU A 31 -2.29 -4.68 -5.26
C LEU A 31 -2.50 -4.33 -6.74
N LEU A 32 -3.03 -3.13 -7.03
CA LEU A 32 -3.25 -2.68 -8.40
C LEU A 32 -1.94 -2.65 -9.20
N MET A 33 -0.86 -2.17 -8.58
CA MET A 33 0.47 -2.18 -9.19
C MET A 33 0.98 -3.61 -9.43
N ASN A 34 0.84 -4.50 -8.47
CA ASN A 34 1.23 -5.90 -8.67
C ASN A 34 0.47 -6.55 -9.84
N ILE A 35 -0.81 -6.23 -10.05
CA ILE A 35 -1.57 -6.75 -11.19
C ILE A 35 -0.95 -6.30 -12.52
N ILE A 36 -0.60 -5.01 -12.64
CA ILE A 36 0.04 -4.47 -13.85
C ILE A 36 1.42 -5.12 -14.08
N ALA A 37 2.18 -5.34 -12.99
CA ALA A 37 3.50 -5.96 -13.04
C ALA A 37 3.45 -7.44 -13.46
N PHE A 38 2.36 -8.14 -13.16
CA PHE A 38 2.16 -9.52 -13.62
C PHE A 38 1.52 -9.60 -15.01
N ALA A 39 0.73 -8.60 -15.40
CA ALA A 39 0.10 -8.55 -16.72
C ALA A 39 1.09 -8.18 -17.83
N ASN A 40 2.16 -7.44 -17.51
CA ASN A 40 3.10 -6.91 -18.48
C ASN A 40 4.56 -7.13 -18.01
N PRO A 41 5.55 -7.40 -18.89
CA PRO A 41 6.96 -7.33 -18.54
C PRO A 41 7.32 -6.08 -17.73
N PHE A 42 8.14 -6.24 -16.69
CA PHE A 42 8.62 -5.15 -15.81
C PHE A 42 9.18 -3.93 -16.57
N ALA A 43 9.68 -4.11 -17.80
CA ALA A 43 10.15 -3.00 -18.62
C ALA A 43 9.03 -2.05 -19.06
N ALA A 44 7.79 -2.53 -19.14
CA ALA A 44 6.61 -1.74 -19.50
C ALA A 44 6.17 -0.77 -18.40
N TYR A 45 6.68 -0.91 -17.18
CA TYR A 45 6.52 0.10 -16.11
C TYR A 45 7.21 1.42 -16.42
N TYR A 46 8.32 1.36 -17.15
CA TYR A 46 9.16 2.52 -17.41
C TYR A 46 9.04 2.98 -18.86
N LEU A 47 8.72 2.07 -19.78
CA LEU A 47 8.56 2.35 -21.20
C LEU A 47 7.12 2.04 -21.66
N PRO A 48 6.25 3.05 -21.84
CA PRO A 48 4.91 2.85 -22.43
C PRO A 48 4.97 2.29 -23.86
N SER A 49 6.12 2.40 -24.53
CA SER A 49 6.39 1.85 -25.86
C SER A 49 6.35 0.32 -25.92
N ILE A 50 6.53 -0.37 -24.79
CA ILE A 50 6.58 -1.85 -24.74
C ILE A 50 5.16 -2.44 -24.75
N ASP A 51 4.18 -1.72 -24.19
CA ASP A 51 2.77 -2.15 -24.19
C ASP A 51 1.95 -1.55 -25.34
N ARG A 52 2.59 -0.78 -26.25
CA ARG A 52 1.88 0.03 -27.25
C ARG A 52 0.86 0.99 -26.61
N ALA A 53 1.11 1.42 -25.37
CA ALA A 53 0.37 2.46 -24.66
C ALA A 53 0.91 3.86 -25.01
N ASP A 54 1.45 4.00 -26.21
CA ASP A 54 2.20 5.16 -26.70
C ASP A 54 1.29 6.29 -27.22
N THR A 55 -0.02 6.08 -27.25
CA THR A 55 -0.96 7.02 -27.87
C THR A 55 -2.27 7.20 -27.09
N GLY A 56 -2.69 8.46 -26.95
CA GLY A 56 -4.01 8.87 -26.50
C GLY A 56 -4.32 8.56 -25.02
N LEU A 57 -5.49 7.96 -24.79
CA LEU A 57 -6.05 7.69 -23.46
C LEU A 57 -5.17 6.71 -22.65
N ASN A 58 -4.50 5.77 -23.32
CA ASN A 58 -3.65 4.78 -22.67
C ASN A 58 -2.42 5.42 -22.02
N LEU A 59 -1.80 6.42 -22.67
CA LEU A 59 -0.68 7.17 -22.11
C LEU A 59 -1.10 8.00 -20.89
N ALA A 60 -2.30 8.59 -20.94
CA ALA A 60 -2.84 9.37 -19.82
C ALA A 60 -3.13 8.46 -18.61
N VAL A 61 -3.71 7.27 -18.83
CA VAL A 61 -3.95 6.27 -17.77
C VAL A 61 -2.64 5.76 -17.19
N PHE A 62 -1.65 5.48 -18.05
CA PHE A 62 -0.31 5.06 -17.64
C PHE A 62 0.35 6.12 -16.73
N MET A 63 0.41 7.38 -17.18
CA MET A 63 1.01 8.47 -16.40
C MET A 63 0.25 8.74 -15.09
N PHE A 64 -1.08 8.61 -15.11
CA PHE A 64 -1.88 8.72 -13.90
C PHE A 64 -1.55 7.60 -12.91
N MET A 65 -1.48 6.35 -13.36
CA MET A 65 -1.14 5.23 -12.49
C MET A 65 0.29 5.34 -11.94
N ASP A 66 1.26 5.67 -12.78
CA ASP A 66 2.66 5.86 -12.38
C ASP A 66 2.78 6.94 -11.28
N ILE A 67 2.23 8.14 -11.51
CA ILE A 67 2.37 9.25 -10.56
C ILE A 67 1.51 9.03 -9.29
N PHE A 68 0.23 8.70 -9.46
CA PHE A 68 -0.71 8.68 -8.33
C PHE A 68 -0.71 7.36 -7.58
N ILE A 69 -0.46 6.23 -8.25
CA ILE A 69 -0.57 4.92 -7.59
C ILE A 69 0.82 4.43 -7.18
N GLU A 70 1.84 4.47 -8.05
CA GLU A 70 3.15 3.89 -7.73
C GLU A 70 3.84 4.69 -6.62
N GLY A 71 3.91 6.01 -6.79
CA GLY A 71 4.55 6.91 -5.84
C GLY A 71 3.75 7.09 -4.55
N SER A 72 2.43 7.32 -4.64
CA SER A 72 1.65 7.71 -3.45
C SER A 72 1.28 6.53 -2.56
N MET A 73 0.86 5.39 -3.14
CA MET A 73 0.37 4.26 -2.33
C MET A 73 1.50 3.57 -1.56
N ARG A 74 2.70 3.48 -2.16
CA ARG A 74 3.89 2.97 -1.48
C ARG A 74 4.36 3.91 -0.35
N THR A 75 4.33 5.21 -0.59
CA THR A 75 4.64 6.24 0.42
C THR A 75 3.67 6.17 1.59
N ILE A 76 2.36 6.15 1.31
CA ILE A 76 1.31 6.06 2.33
C ILE A 76 1.49 4.76 3.13
N PHE A 77 1.67 3.62 2.46
CA PHE A 77 1.91 2.34 3.12
C PHE A 77 3.11 2.38 4.06
N SER A 78 4.24 2.96 3.62
CA SER A 78 5.46 3.07 4.42
C SER A 78 5.26 3.93 5.67
N ILE A 79 4.62 5.11 5.52
CA ILE A 79 4.32 6.01 6.66
C ILE A 79 3.41 5.29 7.67
N LEU A 80 2.38 4.58 7.18
CA LEU A 80 1.41 3.89 8.02
C LEU A 80 1.98 2.65 8.71
N PHE A 81 2.92 1.98 8.06
CA PHE A 81 3.69 0.91 8.65
C PHE A 81 4.56 1.46 9.79
N GLY A 82 5.27 2.57 9.56
CA GLY A 82 6.05 3.27 10.58
C GLY A 82 5.21 3.75 11.77
N ALA A 83 4.09 4.42 11.51
CA ALA A 83 3.15 4.84 12.55
C ALA A 83 2.59 3.64 13.35
N GLY A 84 2.32 2.53 12.64
CA GLY A 84 1.93 1.27 13.26
C GLY A 84 2.97 0.70 14.22
N LEU A 85 4.25 0.72 13.81
CA LEU A 85 5.36 0.26 14.63
C LEU A 85 5.51 1.13 15.88
N LEU A 86 5.38 2.45 15.75
CA LEU A 86 5.43 3.37 16.90
C LEU A 86 4.30 3.10 17.90
N ILE A 87 3.07 2.88 17.43
CA ILE A 87 1.94 2.51 18.31
C ILE A 87 2.20 1.17 18.99
N PHE A 88 2.81 0.21 18.29
CA PHE A 88 3.16 -1.09 18.86
C PHE A 88 4.24 -0.99 19.95
N ILE A 89 5.29 -0.20 19.72
CA ILE A 89 6.39 0.00 20.67
C ILE A 89 5.95 0.83 21.89
N ASN A 90 5.11 1.84 21.67
CA ASN A 90 4.65 2.74 22.73
C ASN A 90 3.47 2.15 23.54
N LYS A 91 3.06 0.91 23.23
CA LYS A 91 2.11 0.18 24.07
C LYS A 91 2.88 -0.36 25.28
N PRO A 92 2.52 0.04 26.51
CA PRO A 92 3.12 -0.50 27.72
C PRO A 92 2.87 -2.00 27.86
#